data_AF-A0A3B9FJ75-F1
#
_entry.id   AF-A0A3B9FJ75-F1
#
_cell.length_a   1.000
_cell.length_b   1.000
_cell.length_c   1.000
_cell.angle_alpha   90.00
_cell.angle_beta   90.00
_cell.angle_gamma   90.00
#
_symmetry.space_group_name_H-M   'P 1'
#
loop_
_entity.id
_entity.type
_entity.pdbx_description
1 polymer ?
#
loop_
_entity_poly.entity_id
_entity_poly.type
_entity_poly.pdbx_seq_one_letter_code
_entity_poly.pdbx_strand_id
1 'polypeptide(L)'
;IKSPFPRLLSITLAVFSLAYSSFAQKKKRVDPLAIPQITRDQVICFALYTVHEKTLKLTAQLYPLQEGEPRKATLEAKLGGDWKKVAEAKVIERGWTVPFRVENWDDSMETPYRV
;
A
#
# COMPACT_ATOMS: atom_id res chain seq x y z
N ILE A 1 -11.28 56.27 -45.37
CA ILE A 1 -12.26 55.15 -45.31
C ILE A 1 -11.89 54.32 -44.08
N LYS A 2 -12.67 54.43 -43.00
CA LYS A 2 -12.40 53.82 -41.69
C LYS A 2 -13.13 52.47 -41.62
N SER A 3 -12.41 51.36 -41.58
CA SER A 3 -12.99 50.04 -41.24
C SER A 3 -12.81 49.79 -39.73
N PRO A 4 -13.87 49.40 -38.99
CA PRO A 4 -13.76 49.07 -37.58
C PRO A 4 -13.24 47.63 -37.46
N PHE A 5 -12.07 47.46 -36.84
CA PHE A 5 -11.63 46.13 -36.38
C PHE A 5 -12.71 45.52 -35.46
N PRO A 6 -13.13 44.26 -35.65
CA PRO A 6 -14.26 43.71 -34.92
C PRO A 6 -13.84 43.41 -33.48
N ARG A 7 -14.48 44.11 -32.52
CA ARG A 7 -14.42 43.84 -31.06
C ARG A 7 -14.87 42.42 -30.67
N LEU A 8 -15.32 41.59 -31.61
CA LEU A 8 -15.77 40.22 -31.37
C LEU A 8 -14.63 39.21 -31.15
N LEU A 9 -13.41 39.45 -31.67
CA LEU A 9 -12.32 38.48 -31.56
C LEU A 9 -11.69 38.43 -30.14
N SER A 10 -11.85 39.49 -29.36
CA SER A 10 -11.30 39.57 -27.99
C SER A 10 -12.18 38.88 -26.94
N ILE A 11 -13.45 38.60 -27.25
CA ILE A 11 -14.42 38.04 -26.29
C ILE A 11 -14.29 36.51 -26.19
N THR A 12 -13.94 35.83 -27.29
CA THR A 12 -13.83 34.35 -27.30
C THR A 12 -12.63 33.85 -26.48
N LEU A 13 -11.50 34.56 -26.45
CA LEU A 13 -10.32 34.15 -25.69
C LEU A 13 -10.50 34.33 -24.16
N ALA A 14 -11.26 35.34 -23.74
CA ALA A 14 -11.55 35.59 -22.32
C ALA A 14 -12.52 34.56 -21.72
N VAL A 15 -13.50 34.08 -22.50
CA VAL A 15 -14.42 33.03 -22.05
C VAL A 15 -13.72 31.66 -21.95
N PHE A 16 -12.79 31.38 -22.87
CA PHE A 16 -12.02 30.14 -22.84
C PHE A 16 -11.07 30.06 -21.63
N SER A 17 -10.50 31.20 -21.20
CA SER A 17 -9.62 31.27 -20.03
C SER A 17 -10.37 31.23 -18.70
N LEU A 18 -11.61 31.74 -18.62
CA LEU A 18 -12.47 31.59 -17.43
C LEU A 18 -13.00 30.16 -17.22
N ALA A 19 -13.18 29.38 -18.31
CA ALA A 19 -13.62 28.00 -18.21
C ALA A 19 -12.52 27.05 -17.66
N TYR A 20 -11.26 27.31 -17.98
CA TYR A 20 -10.13 26.50 -17.49
C TYR A 20 -9.92 26.61 -15.97
N SER A 21 -10.11 27.80 -15.39
CA SER A 21 -9.91 28.02 -13.96
C SER A 21 -10.97 27.35 -13.08
N SER A 22 -12.12 26.95 -13.64
CA SER A 22 -13.17 26.21 -12.90
C SER A 22 -12.91 24.69 -12.81
N PHE A 23 -11.99 24.15 -13.61
CA PHE A 23 -11.56 22.75 -13.54
C PHE A 23 -10.33 22.52 -12.66
N ALA A 24 -9.88 23.53 -11.91
CA ALA A 24 -8.92 23.35 -10.82
C ALA A 24 -9.60 22.54 -9.70
N GLN A 25 -9.63 21.22 -9.89
CA GLN A 25 -10.24 20.25 -9.00
C GLN A 25 -9.72 20.48 -7.58
N LYS A 26 -10.60 20.91 -6.66
CA LYS A 26 -10.28 21.01 -5.24
C LYS A 26 -9.77 19.65 -4.79
N LYS A 27 -8.45 19.53 -4.60
CA LYS A 27 -7.80 18.33 -4.08
C LYS A 27 -8.48 18.01 -2.74
N LYS A 28 -9.13 16.83 -2.66
CA LYS A 28 -9.77 16.36 -1.42
C LYS A 28 -8.72 16.44 -0.31
N ARG A 29 -8.98 17.23 0.73
CA ARG A 29 -8.07 17.40 1.87
C ARG A 29 -8.01 16.06 2.59
N VAL A 30 -6.93 15.31 2.39
CA VAL A 30 -6.67 14.08 3.12
C VAL A 30 -6.08 14.48 4.46
N ASP A 31 -6.67 13.99 5.55
CA ASP A 31 -6.06 14.09 6.86
C ASP A 31 -4.79 13.22 6.86
N PRO A 32 -3.58 13.80 7.05
CA PRO A 32 -2.34 13.04 7.01
C PRO A 32 -2.24 11.97 8.10
N LEU A 33 -3.05 12.07 9.17
CA LEU A 33 -3.08 11.10 10.27
C LEU A 33 -4.15 10.03 10.10
N ALA A 34 -5.05 10.18 9.12
CA ALA A 34 -6.08 9.19 8.87
C ALA A 34 -5.50 7.93 8.24
N ILE A 35 -5.96 6.77 8.71
CA ILE A 35 -5.63 5.49 8.10
C ILE A 35 -6.25 5.46 6.68
N PRO A 36 -5.45 5.19 5.63
CA PRO A 36 -5.98 5.11 4.27
C PRO A 36 -6.96 3.95 4.13
N GLN A 37 -7.95 4.13 3.26
CA GLN A 37 -8.84 3.03 2.87
C GLN A 37 -8.10 2.16 1.85
N ILE A 38 -7.92 0.88 2.19
CA ILE A 38 -7.22 -0.11 1.36
C ILE A 38 -8.18 -1.16 0.83
N THR A 39 -7.82 -1.77 -0.29
CA THR A 39 -8.45 -3.00 -0.77
C THR A 39 -7.97 -4.18 0.08
N ARG A 40 -8.81 -5.21 0.28
CA ARG A 40 -8.53 -6.27 1.27
C ARG A 40 -7.33 -7.15 0.89
N ASP A 41 -6.93 -7.15 -0.38
CA ASP A 41 -5.70 -7.76 -0.89
C ASP A 41 -4.42 -6.97 -0.56
N GLN A 42 -4.54 -5.73 -0.05
CA GLN A 42 -3.43 -4.84 0.32
C GLN A 42 -3.41 -4.55 1.84
N VAL A 43 -3.82 -5.54 2.64
CA VAL A 43 -3.98 -5.36 4.09
C VAL A 43 -2.66 -5.33 4.86
N ILE A 44 -1.56 -5.81 4.26
CA ILE A 44 -0.22 -5.76 4.85
C ILE A 44 0.38 -4.38 4.60
N CYS A 45 0.71 -3.65 5.66
CA CYS A 45 1.42 -2.38 5.59
C CYS A 45 2.89 -2.58 5.21
N PHE A 46 3.57 -3.44 5.98
CA PHE A 46 4.98 -3.79 5.80
C PHE A 46 5.30 -5.06 6.57
N ALA A 47 6.46 -5.65 6.29
CA ALA A 47 7.08 -6.69 7.10
C ALA A 47 8.50 -6.28 7.46
N LEU A 48 8.89 -6.56 8.70
CA LEU A 48 10.27 -6.40 9.17
C LEU A 48 10.78 -7.75 9.62
N TYR A 49 12.02 -8.06 9.26
CA TYR A 49 12.64 -9.32 9.63
C TYR A 49 14.03 -9.13 10.21
N THR A 50 14.47 -10.12 10.96
CA THR A 50 15.85 -10.30 11.39
C THR A 50 16.16 -11.78 11.30
N VAL A 51 17.34 -12.10 10.79
CA VAL A 51 17.91 -13.44 10.85
C VAL A 51 19.09 -13.39 11.81
N HIS A 52 19.08 -14.26 12.81
CA HIS A 52 20.16 -14.38 13.78
C HIS A 52 20.19 -15.81 14.31
N GLU A 53 21.39 -16.40 14.42
CA GLU A 53 21.58 -17.78 14.90
C GLU A 53 20.62 -18.77 14.21
N LYS A 54 20.63 -18.78 12.87
CA LYS A 54 19.79 -19.69 12.06
C LYS A 54 18.31 -19.62 12.43
N THR A 55 17.84 -18.44 12.83
CA THR A 55 16.44 -18.20 13.19
C THR A 55 15.93 -16.98 12.46
N LEU A 56 14.92 -17.16 11.61
CA LEU A 56 14.16 -16.07 11.04
C LEU A 56 13.09 -15.61 12.04
N LYS A 57 13.12 -14.32 12.38
CA LYS A 57 12.07 -13.63 13.13
C LYS A 57 11.48 -12.59 12.19
N LEU A 58 10.21 -12.71 11.84
CA LEU A 58 9.54 -11.81 10.92
C LEU A 58 8.23 -11.32 11.53
N THR A 59 7.97 -10.02 11.47
CA THR A 59 6.69 -9.45 11.89
C THR A 59 6.07 -8.72 10.71
N ALA A 60 4.88 -9.16 10.29
CA ALA A 60 4.04 -8.40 9.38
C ALA A 60 3.14 -7.44 10.18
N GLN A 61 3.11 -6.17 9.81
CA GLN A 61 2.17 -5.18 10.31
C GLN A 61 1.00 -5.09 9.34
N LEU A 62 -0.21 -5.23 9.84
CA LEU A 62 -1.45 -5.14 9.08
C LEU A 62 -2.14 -3.80 9.32
N TYR A 63 -2.95 -3.38 8.36
CA TYR A 63 -4.07 -2.49 8.61
C TYR A 63 -5.12 -3.20 9.48
N PRO A 64 -5.99 -2.45 10.18
CA PRO A 64 -7.06 -3.05 10.97
C PRO A 64 -7.93 -3.99 10.13
N LEU A 65 -8.08 -5.23 10.61
CA LEU A 65 -8.92 -6.22 9.96
C LEU A 65 -10.39 -6.01 10.34
N GLN A 66 -11.27 -6.14 9.36
CA GLN A 66 -12.72 -6.14 9.53
C GLN A 66 -13.20 -7.41 10.24
N GLU A 67 -14.43 -7.37 10.75
CA GLU A 67 -15.10 -8.55 11.30
C GLU A 67 -15.22 -9.65 10.23
N GLY A 68 -15.00 -10.91 10.62
CA GLY A 68 -15.05 -12.05 9.71
C GLY A 68 -13.78 -12.31 8.88
N GLU A 69 -12.84 -11.38 8.80
CA GLU A 69 -11.56 -11.63 8.10
C GLU A 69 -10.69 -12.64 8.89
N PRO A 70 -9.84 -13.46 8.23
CA PRO A 70 -9.00 -14.45 8.91
C PRO A 70 -8.05 -13.83 9.94
N ARG A 71 -8.01 -14.38 11.17
CA ARG A 71 -7.06 -13.98 12.23
C ARG A 71 -5.77 -14.80 12.20
N LYS A 72 -5.35 -15.16 11.00
CA LYS A 72 -4.16 -15.98 10.73
C LYS A 72 -3.52 -15.55 9.42
N ALA A 73 -2.20 -15.57 9.35
CA ALA A 73 -1.46 -15.42 8.11
C ALA A 73 -0.40 -16.51 7.97
N THR A 74 0.04 -16.74 6.73
CA THR A 74 0.99 -17.79 6.38
C THR A 74 2.27 -17.15 5.87
N LEU A 75 3.42 -17.59 6.38
CA LEU A 75 4.71 -17.25 5.79
C LEU A 75 5.10 -18.37 4.84
N GLU A 76 5.39 -18.00 3.60
CA GLU A 76 5.93 -18.89 2.58
C GLU A 76 7.33 -18.44 2.15
N ALA A 77 8.18 -19.42 1.86
CA ALA A 77 9.52 -19.23 1.35
C ALA A 77 9.71 -20.01 0.06
N LYS A 78 10.53 -19.49 -0.86
CA LYS A 78 10.84 -20.18 -2.11
C LYS A 78 11.99 -21.18 -1.88
N LEU A 79 11.66 -22.45 -1.70
CA LEU A 79 12.59 -23.52 -1.34
C LEU A 79 12.65 -24.58 -2.45
N GLY A 80 13.83 -24.72 -3.07
CA GLY A 80 14.02 -25.67 -4.18
C GLY A 80 13.24 -25.29 -5.44
N GLY A 81 12.98 -24.00 -5.65
CA GLY A 81 12.23 -23.49 -6.81
C GLY A 81 10.73 -23.26 -6.55
N ASP A 82 10.17 -23.90 -5.54
CA ASP A 82 8.74 -23.85 -5.22
C ASP A 82 8.44 -23.01 -3.98
N TRP A 83 7.27 -22.37 -3.96
CA TRP A 83 6.75 -21.73 -2.76
C TRP A 83 6.26 -22.79 -1.76
N LYS A 84 6.81 -22.76 -0.55
CA LYS A 84 6.43 -23.67 0.52
C LYS A 84 6.05 -22.89 1.76
N LYS A 85 4.94 -23.29 2.39
CA LYS A 85 4.56 -22.84 3.72
C LYS A 85 5.63 -23.24 4.74
N VAL A 86 6.23 -22.25 5.39
CA VAL A 86 7.25 -22.44 6.43
C VAL A 86 6.73 -22.10 7.83
N ALA A 87 5.70 -21.25 7.94
CA ALA A 87 5.03 -20.97 9.21
C ALA A 87 3.59 -20.48 9.01
N GLU A 88 2.80 -20.59 10.08
CA GLU A 88 1.50 -19.92 10.24
C GLU A 88 1.47 -19.28 11.62
N ALA A 89 0.92 -18.06 11.71
CA ALA A 89 0.80 -17.34 12.97
C ALA A 89 -0.55 -16.63 13.07
N LYS A 90 -1.00 -16.44 14.31
CA LYS A 90 -2.25 -15.70 14.61
C LYS A 90 -1.98 -14.20 14.60
N VAL A 91 -3.00 -13.44 14.19
CA VAL A 91 -3.00 -11.99 14.29
C VAL A 91 -3.14 -11.58 15.76
N ILE A 92 -2.29 -10.66 16.21
CA ILE A 92 -2.38 -10.00 17.50
C ILE A 92 -3.15 -8.68 17.31
N GLU A 93 -4.44 -8.67 17.63
CA GLU A 93 -5.33 -7.53 17.34
C GLU A 93 -4.94 -6.24 18.07
N ARG A 94 -4.34 -6.34 19.26
CA ARG A 94 -3.88 -5.16 20.04
C ARG A 94 -2.81 -4.33 19.33
N GLY A 95 -2.21 -4.85 18.26
CA GLY A 95 -1.27 -4.09 17.42
C GLY A 95 -1.39 -4.39 15.94
N TRP A 96 -2.38 -5.19 15.51
CA TRP A 96 -2.51 -5.70 14.14
C TRP A 96 -1.22 -6.31 13.59
N THR A 97 -0.52 -7.09 14.42
CA THR A 97 0.75 -7.72 14.03
C THR A 97 0.62 -9.23 13.85
N VAL A 98 1.47 -9.78 12.99
CA VAL A 98 1.64 -11.24 12.83
C VAL A 98 3.11 -11.59 13.01
N PRO A 99 3.52 -12.06 14.19
CA PRO A 99 4.89 -12.48 14.43
C PRO A 99 5.10 -13.95 14.03
N PHE A 100 6.11 -14.19 13.20
CA PHE A 100 6.60 -15.49 12.78
C PHE A 100 7.98 -15.77 13.38
N ARG A 101 8.22 -17.03 13.71
CA ARG A 101 9.53 -17.55 14.10
C ARG A 101 9.76 -18.86 13.38
N VAL A 102 10.84 -18.92 12.60
CA VAL A 102 11.27 -20.13 11.88
C VAL A 102 12.68 -20.46 12.32
N GLU A 103 12.83 -21.58 13.01
CA GLU A 103 14.13 -22.08 13.47
C GLU A 103 14.80 -22.93 12.39
N ASN A 104 16.11 -23.17 12.53
CA ASN A 104 16.93 -23.87 11.53
C ASN A 104 16.82 -23.24 10.13
N TRP A 105 16.69 -21.92 10.08
CA TRP A 105 16.71 -21.16 8.85
C TRP A 105 18.13 -21.18 8.25
N ASP A 106 18.22 -21.50 6.96
CA ASP A 106 19.48 -21.43 6.22
C ASP A 106 19.79 -19.96 5.91
N ASP A 107 20.73 -19.40 6.67
CA ASP A 107 21.21 -18.03 6.54
C ASP A 107 22.43 -17.88 5.62
N SER A 108 22.86 -18.98 4.97
CA SER A 108 23.94 -18.95 3.99
C SER A 108 23.51 -18.46 2.60
N MET A 109 22.20 -18.43 2.34
CA MET A 109 21.64 -18.04 1.04
C MET A 109 20.48 -17.06 1.19
N GLU A 110 20.34 -16.16 0.22
CA GLU A 110 19.15 -15.33 0.11
C GLU A 110 17.94 -16.18 -0.31
N THR A 111 16.89 -16.14 0.50
CA THR A 111 15.66 -16.89 0.26
C THR A 111 14.49 -15.92 0.10
N PRO A 112 13.88 -15.81 -1.09
CA PRO A 112 12.65 -15.04 -1.28
C PRO A 112 11.53 -15.55 -0.37
N TYR A 113 10.77 -14.61 0.21
CA TYR A 113 9.64 -14.91 1.08
C TYR A 113 8.39 -14.10 0.68
N ARG A 114 7.23 -14.56 1.12
CA ARG A 114 5.96 -13.81 1.09
C ARG A 114 5.10 -14.14 2.30
N VAL A 115 4.27 -13.18 2.70
CA VAL A 115 3.26 -13.30 3.77
C VAL A 115 1.88 -13.14 3.16
#